data_AF-A0AA44S5D2-F1
#
_entry.id   AF-A0AA44S5D2-F1
#
_cell.length_a   1.000
_cell.length_b   1.000
_cell.length_c   1.000
_cell.angle_alpha   90.00
_cell.angle_beta   90.00
_cell.angle_gamma   90.00
#
_symmetry.space_group_name_H-M   'P 1'
#
loop_
_entity.id
_entity.type
_entity.pdbx_description
1 polymer ?
#
loop_
_entity_poly.entity_id
_entity_poly.type
_entity_poly.pdbx_seq_one_letter_code
_entity_poly.pdbx_strand_id
1 'polypeptide(L)'
;MHYLTDGELPQLYDYPDDGTWLRANFISSLDGGATVDGTSGAMAGPGDRFVFNLLRELADVIVVGVGTVRIEGYSGVRMGVV
;
A
#
# COMPACT_ATOMS: atom_id res chain seq x y z
N MET A 1 -8.01 -0.32 22.50
CA MET A 1 -8.72 0.89 22.04
C MET A 1 -7.73 2.03 22.17
N HIS A 2 -6.93 2.24 21.12
CA HIS A 2 -5.81 3.19 21.07
C HIS A 2 -5.90 3.93 19.73
N TYR A 3 -5.89 5.26 19.75
CA TYR A 3 -5.82 6.05 18.53
C TYR A 3 -4.36 6.14 18.10
N LEU A 4 -4.09 5.83 16.83
CA LEU A 4 -2.74 5.86 16.29
C LEU A 4 -2.41 7.27 15.81
N THR A 5 -1.25 7.75 16.22
CA THR A 5 -0.61 8.92 15.62
C THR A 5 0.22 8.49 14.41
N ASP A 6 0.55 9.47 13.55
CA ASP A 6 1.37 9.23 12.35
C ASP A 6 2.77 8.70 12.69
N GLY A 7 3.30 8.97 13.90
CA GLY A 7 4.59 8.45 14.36
C GLY A 7 4.55 7.03 14.91
N GLU A 8 3.36 6.54 15.29
CA GLU A 8 3.17 5.19 15.82
C GLU A 8 2.81 4.18 14.71
N LEU A 9 2.14 4.62 13.65
CA LEU A 9 1.74 3.74 12.56
C LEU A 9 2.92 3.06 11.84
N PRO A 10 4.05 3.74 11.53
CA PRO A 10 5.22 3.10 10.93
C PRO A 10 5.74 1.92 11.75
N GLN A 11 5.77 2.05 13.08
CA GLN A 11 6.27 1.02 14.00
C GLN A 11 5.47 -0.29 13.92
N LEU A 12 4.17 -0.19 13.61
CA LEU A 12 3.31 -1.37 13.40
C LEU A 12 3.57 -2.08 12.07
N TYR A 13 4.22 -1.41 11.13
CA TYR A 13 4.54 -1.88 9.79
C TYR A 13 6.04 -1.90 9.50
N ASP A 14 6.90 -1.82 10.51
CA ASP A 14 8.34 -1.88 10.30
C ASP A 14 8.74 -3.22 9.66
N TYR A 15 9.82 -3.16 8.89
CA TYR A 15 10.52 -4.35 8.43
C TYR A 15 11.40 -4.89 9.57
N PRO A 16 11.72 -6.20 9.57
CA PRO A 16 12.72 -6.73 10.49
C PRO A 16 14.07 -6.02 10.32
N ASP A 17 14.85 -5.91 11.40
CA ASP A 17 16.15 -5.23 11.40
C ASP A 17 17.13 -5.81 10.36
N ASP A 18 17.04 -7.13 10.11
CA ASP A 18 17.94 -7.86 9.20
C ASP A 18 17.19 -8.86 8.31
N GLY A 19 17.77 -9.11 7.13
CA GLY A 19 17.27 -10.09 6.16
C GLY A 19 16.31 -9.51 5.12
N THR A 20 16.02 -10.29 4.07
CA THR A 20 15.05 -9.88 3.04
C THR A 20 13.64 -10.23 3.49
N TRP A 21 12.72 -9.27 3.35
CA TRP A 21 11.31 -9.47 3.67
C TRP A 21 10.43 -9.09 2.49
N LEU A 22 9.49 -9.98 2.13
CA LEU A 22 8.51 -9.72 1.09
C LEU A 22 7.14 -9.48 1.73
N ARG A 23 6.61 -8.26 1.58
CA ARG A 23 5.26 -7.90 2.02
C ARG A 23 4.33 -7.74 0.81
N ALA A 24 3.11 -8.24 0.96
CA ALA A 24 1.99 -7.96 0.06
C ALA A 24 1.01 -7.01 0.73
N ASN A 25 0.48 -6.04 -0.01
CA ASN A 25 -0.58 -5.14 0.45
C ASN A 25 -1.71 -5.12 -0.59
N PHE A 26 -2.93 -5.46 -0.17
CA PHE A 26 -4.10 -5.61 -1.03
C PHE A 26 -5.37 -5.16 -0.29
N ILE A 27 -6.36 -4.73 -1.06
CA ILE A 27 -7.73 -4.45 -0.60
C ILE A 27 -8.69 -5.41 -1.30
N SER A 28 -9.74 -5.84 -0.59
CA SER A 28 -10.83 -6.64 -1.14
C SER A 28 -12.18 -6.22 -0.56
N SER A 29 -13.25 -6.50 -1.28
CA SER A 29 -14.61 -6.49 -0.75
C SER A 29 -14.82 -7.63 0.26
N LEU A 30 -15.92 -7.56 1.00
CA LEU A 30 -16.26 -8.56 2.02
C LEU A 30 -16.49 -9.97 1.46
N ASP A 31 -16.93 -10.05 0.21
CA ASP A 31 -17.13 -11.30 -0.54
C ASP A 31 -15.89 -11.73 -1.35
N GLY A 32 -14.75 -11.06 -1.16
CA GLY A 32 -13.45 -11.47 -1.71
C GLY A 32 -13.12 -10.92 -3.10
N GLY A 33 -13.91 -9.98 -3.61
CA GLY A 33 -13.62 -9.28 -4.87
C GLY A 33 -12.47 -8.29 -4.71
N ALA A 34 -11.49 -8.31 -5.63
CA ALA A 34 -10.34 -7.41 -5.61
C ALA A 34 -10.56 -6.10 -6.40
N THR A 35 -11.66 -5.99 -7.14
CA THR A 35 -11.91 -4.87 -8.06
C THR A 35 -13.38 -4.47 -8.09
N VAL A 36 -13.61 -3.19 -8.31
CA VAL A 36 -14.87 -2.64 -8.80
C VAL A 36 -14.56 -1.98 -10.15
N ASP A 37 -15.28 -2.35 -11.19
CA ASP A 37 -15.04 -1.90 -12.57
C ASP A 37 -13.58 -2.07 -13.04
N GLY A 38 -12.93 -3.17 -12.62
CA GLY A 38 -11.59 -3.54 -13.06
C GLY A 38 -10.43 -2.88 -12.30
N THR A 39 -10.70 -2.00 -11.33
CA THR A 39 -9.67 -1.37 -10.48
C THR A 39 -9.98 -1.55 -9.00
N SER A 40 -8.95 -1.46 -8.15
CA SER A 40 -9.10 -1.52 -6.69
C SER A 40 -9.50 -0.18 -6.07
N GLY A 41 -9.22 0.94 -6.75
CA GLY A 41 -9.28 2.29 -6.20
C GLY A 41 -10.67 2.77 -5.75
N ALA A 42 -11.75 2.20 -6.27
CA ALA A 42 -13.11 2.54 -5.85
C ALA A 42 -13.48 2.01 -4.46
N MET A 43 -12.77 0.98 -3.97
CA MET A 43 -12.92 0.46 -2.59
C MET A 43 -12.04 1.24 -1.59
N ALA A 44 -11.02 1.94 -2.07
CA ALA A 44 -10.00 2.58 -1.25
C ALA A 44 -10.46 3.92 -0.64
N GLY A 45 -10.76 3.89 0.66
CA GLY A 45 -11.03 5.09 1.47
C GLY A 45 -9.76 5.84 1.91
N PRO A 46 -9.89 6.94 2.68
CA PRO A 46 -8.76 7.75 3.14
C PRO A 46 -7.72 6.96 3.96
N GLY A 47 -8.17 6.06 4.84
CA GLY A 47 -7.28 5.23 5.67
C GLY A 47 -6.46 4.24 4.84
N ASP A 48 -7.08 3.60 3.85
CA ASP A 48 -6.39 2.70 2.91
C ASP A 48 -5.29 3.45 2.14
N ARG A 49 -5.60 4.64 1.62
CA ARG A 49 -4.64 5.48 0.90
C ARG A 49 -3.48 5.92 1.78
N PHE A 50 -3.74 6.23 3.05
CA PHE A 50 -2.70 6.59 4.01
C PHE A 50 -1.73 5.41 4.25
N VAL A 51 -2.27 4.23 4.58
CA VAL A 51 -1.46 3.03 4.78
C VAL A 51 -0.74 2.64 3.49
N PHE A 52 -1.41 2.68 2.35
CA PHE A 52 -0.82 2.38 1.04
C PHE A 52 0.39 3.26 0.73
N ASN A 53 0.33 4.56 1.03
CA ASN A 53 1.46 5.46 0.85
C ASN A 53 2.58 5.19 1.86
N LEU A 54 2.24 4.98 3.14
CA LEU A 54 3.21 4.64 4.18
C LEU A 54 4.00 3.37 3.82
N LEU A 55 3.33 2.31 3.34
CA LEU A 55 4.01 1.08 2.98
C LEU A 55 4.94 1.24 1.78
N ARG A 56 4.67 2.20 0.89
CA ARG A 56 5.56 2.55 -0.23
C ARG A 56 6.74 3.40 0.22
N GLU A 57 6.55 4.23 1.25
CA GLU A 57 7.62 5.00 1.88
C GLU A 57 8.61 4.09 2.63
N LEU A 58 8.11 3.08 3.33
CA LEU A 58 8.94 2.14 4.10
C LEU A 58 9.64 1.08 3.23
N ALA A 59 9.21 0.87 1.99
CA ALA A 59 9.75 -0.21 1.15
C ALA A 59 10.97 0.24 0.36
N ASP A 60 12.05 -0.56 0.38
CA ASP A 60 13.21 -0.36 -0.49
C ASP A 60 12.87 -0.47 -1.98
N VAL A 61 11.96 -1.40 -2.32
CA VAL A 61 11.53 -1.67 -3.69
C VAL A 61 10.07 -2.08 -3.74
N ILE A 62 9.37 -1.62 -4.77
CA ILE A 62 8.00 -2.01 -5.07
C ILE A 62 8.00 -2.91 -6.30
N VAL A 63 7.63 -4.16 -6.10
CA VAL A 63 7.46 -5.13 -7.19
C VAL A 63 6.01 -5.13 -7.63
N VAL A 64 5.77 -4.97 -8.94
CA VAL A 64 4.42 -4.93 -9.51
C VAL A 64 4.38 -5.70 -10.83
N GLY A 65 3.31 -6.48 -11.03
CA GLY A 65 3.09 -7.20 -12.28
C GLY A 65 2.71 -6.24 -13.42
N VAL A 66 3.18 -6.53 -14.65
CA VAL A 66 2.96 -5.66 -15.82
C VAL A 66 1.47 -5.43 -16.15
N GLY A 67 0.60 -6.40 -15.87
CA GLY A 67 -0.85 -6.25 -16.05
C GLY A 67 -1.43 -5.16 -15.15
N THR A 68 -1.09 -5.20 -13.87
CA THR A 68 -1.49 -4.19 -12.88
C THR A 68 -0.94 -2.81 -13.24
N VAL A 69 0.32 -2.70 -13.69
CA VAL A 69 0.89 -1.42 -14.12
C VAL A 69 0.02 -0.75 -15.18
N ARG A 70 -0.45 -1.54 -16.16
CA ARG A 70 -1.25 -1.03 -17.27
C ARG A 70 -2.69 -0.69 -16.85
N ILE A 71 -3.32 -1.56 -16.07
CA ILE A 71 -4.74 -1.43 -15.68
C ILE A 71 -4.92 -0.32 -14.64
N GLU A 72 -4.07 -0.28 -13.62
CA GLU A 72 -4.14 0.70 -12.52
C GLU A 72 -3.40 2.01 -12.86
N GLY A 73 -2.81 2.12 -14.05
CA GLY A 73 -2.13 3.34 -14.52
C GLY A 73 -0.93 3.74 -13.65
N TYR A 74 -0.18 2.77 -13.12
CA TYR A 74 0.95 3.06 -12.24
C TYR A 74 2.00 3.88 -12.99
N SER A 75 2.41 4.97 -12.35
CA SER A 75 3.58 5.77 -12.73
C SER A 75 4.68 5.59 -11.68
N GLY A 76 5.89 6.09 -11.97
CA GLY A 76 6.99 6.03 -11.02
C GLY A 76 6.61 6.64 -9.67
N VAL A 77 7.17 6.08 -8.59
CA VAL A 77 6.95 6.59 -7.23
C VAL A 77 7.36 8.06 -7.18
N ARG A 78 6.40 8.92 -6.80
CA ARG A 78 6.69 10.33 -6.52
C ARG A 78 6.89 10.44 -5.01
N MET A 79 8.14 10.43 -4.58
CA MET A 79 8.46 10.83 -3.21
C MET A 79 8.09 12.31 -3.10
N GLY A 80 7.23 12.67 -2.15
CA GLY A 80 6.96 14.06 -1.85
C GLY A 80 8.27 14.76 -1.53
N VAL A 81 8.62 15.80 -2.29
CA VAL A 81 9.71 16.69 -1.91
C VAL A 81 9.26 17.41 -0.65
N VAL A 82 10.01 17.23 0.43
CA VAL A 82 9.86 17.98 1.68
C VAL A 82 10.11 19.46 1.44
#